data_AF-A0A101EQW2-F1
#
_entry.id   AF-A0A101EQW2-F1
#
_cell.length_a   1.000
_cell.length_b   1.000
_cell.length_c   1.000
_cell.angle_alpha   90.00
_cell.angle_beta   90.00
_cell.angle_gamma   90.00
#
_symmetry.space_group_name_H-M   'P 1'
#
loop_
_entity.id
_entity.type
_entity.pdbx_description
1 polymer ?
#
loop_
_entity_poly.entity_id
_entity_poly.type
_entity_poly.pdbx_seq_one_letter_code
_entity_poly.pdbx_strand_id
1 'polypeptide(L)'
;MFVTMWKGFGYYMVIYLAGLQSIPRELIEAARVDGAKPSQVFFKVTIPLLKPYILFCSTMSSIAALNVFGEIYAMTKGGPVHATETMGIFIYNRAFEYLQFGYSNAAAVLFSFVVIAFSLLNFYLFREGGLKSYYA
;
A
#
# COMPACT_ATOMS: atom_id res chain seq x y z
N MET A 1 -7.68 -4.37 11.98
CA MET A 1 -6.80 -3.35 11.33
C MET A 1 -5.43 -3.25 11.98
N PHE A 2 -5.30 -3.06 13.30
CA PHE A 2 -3.98 -2.98 13.95
C PHE A 2 -3.06 -4.18 13.65
N VAL A 3 -3.57 -5.41 13.77
CA VAL A 3 -2.80 -6.64 13.46
C VAL A 3 -2.32 -6.67 12.01
N THR A 4 -3.17 -6.25 11.06
CA THR A 4 -2.83 -6.16 9.64
C THR A 4 -1.71 -5.14 9.40
N MET A 5 -1.75 -3.99 10.08
CA MET A 5 -0.68 -2.99 10.01
C MET A 5 0.63 -3.53 10.58
N TRP A 6 0.58 -4.17 11.74
CA TRP A 6 1.75 -4.80 12.36
C TRP A 6 2.41 -5.84 11.45
N LYS A 7 1.61 -6.72 10.84
CA LYS A 7 2.09 -7.74 9.89
C LYS A 7 2.81 -7.11 8.70
N GLY A 8 2.27 -6.02 8.15
CA GLY A 8 2.86 -5.34 6.98
C GLY A 8 4.06 -4.46 7.32
N PHE A 9 4.21 -4.03 8.56
CA PHE A 9 5.17 -2.99 8.96
C PHE A 9 6.62 -3.33 8.59
N GLY A 10 7.07 -4.55 8.92
CA GLY A 10 8.44 -4.99 8.64
C GLY A 10 8.76 -5.03 7.15
N TYR A 11 7.80 -5.47 6.32
CA TYR A 11 7.97 -5.54 4.87
C TYR A 11 8.20 -4.15 4.25
N TYR A 12 7.35 -3.17 4.59
CA TYR A 12 7.48 -1.82 4.06
C TYR A 12 8.72 -1.09 4.61
N MET A 13 9.09 -1.35 5.87
CA MET A 13 10.29 -0.78 6.47
C MET A 13 11.56 -1.16 5.70
N VAL A 14 11.70 -2.42 5.29
CA VAL A 14 12.85 -2.90 4.51
C VAL A 14 12.92 -2.18 3.15
N ILE A 15 11.79 -1.99 2.48
CA ILE A 15 11.73 -1.28 1.19
C ILE A 15 12.13 0.18 1.36
N TYR A 16 11.62 0.86 2.39
CA TYR A 16 12.01 2.24 2.68
C TYR A 16 13.49 2.38 3.02
N LEU A 17 14.05 1.41 3.76
CA LEU A 17 15.46 1.41 4.11
C LEU A 17 16.35 1.19 2.88
N ALA A 18 15.96 0.28 1.98
CA ALA A 18 16.63 0.12 0.68
C ALA A 18 16.57 1.41 -0.16
N GLY A 19 15.41 2.08 -0.15
CA GLY A 19 15.26 3.37 -0.83
C GLY A 19 16.13 4.48 -0.24
N LEU A 20 16.22 4.56 1.09
CA LEU A 20 17.10 5.52 1.76
C LEU A 20 18.58 5.25 1.46
N GLN A 21 19.00 3.99 1.40
CA GLN A 21 20.38 3.61 1.06
C GLN A 21 20.75 3.90 -0.40
N SER A 22 19.76 3.97 -1.30
CA SER A 22 19.97 4.30 -2.71
C SER A 22 20.28 5.77 -2.96
N ILE A 23 20.00 6.66 -2.00
CA ILE A 23 20.18 8.11 -2.15
C ILE A 23 21.69 8.44 -2.07
N PRO A 24 22.29 9.05 -3.10
CA PRO A 24 23.69 9.46 -3.07
C PRO A 24 23.95 10.47 -1.93
N ARG A 25 25.00 10.23 -1.13
CA ARG A 25 25.39 11.15 -0.05
C ARG A 25 25.78 12.53 -0.55
N GLU A 26 26.35 12.61 -1.76
CA GLU A 26 26.77 13.85 -2.40
C GLU A 26 25.63 14.88 -2.53
N LEU A 27 24.40 14.44 -2.82
CA LEU A 27 23.22 15.33 -2.89
C LEU A 27 22.86 15.93 -1.53
N ILE A 28 23.05 15.15 -0.46
CA ILE A 28 22.79 15.60 0.92
C ILE A 28 23.87 16.56 1.38
N GLU A 29 25.13 16.30 1.02
CA GLU A 29 26.26 17.17 1.33
C GLU A 29 26.19 18.49 0.57
N ALA A 30 25.86 18.46 -0.72
CA ALA A 30 25.62 19.66 -1.53
C ALA A 30 24.53 20.54 -0.91
N ALA A 31 23.38 19.96 -0.54
CA ALA A 31 22.31 20.71 0.12
C ALA A 31 22.74 21.35 1.45
N ARG A 32 23.65 20.71 2.21
CA ARG A 32 24.21 21.28 3.45
C ARG A 32 25.17 22.44 3.16
N VAL A 33 25.99 22.33 2.11
CA VAL A 33 26.88 23.42 1.66
C VAL A 33 26.05 24.63 1.22
N ASP A 34 24.90 24.41 0.58
CA ASP A 34 23.92 25.44 0.21
C ASP A 34 23.15 26.04 1.42
N GLY A 35 23.49 25.66 2.65
CA GLY A 35 22.88 26.18 3.87
C GLY A 35 21.51 25.60 4.20
N ALA A 36 21.11 24.48 3.60
CA ALA A 36 19.82 23.85 3.90
C ALA A 36 19.80 23.26 5.32
N LYS A 37 18.74 23.57 6.08
CA LYS A 37 18.47 22.98 7.40
C LYS A 37 18.10 21.48 7.25
N PRO A 38 18.29 20.65 8.30
CA PRO A 38 17.94 19.22 8.25
C PRO A 38 16.50 18.93 7.81
N SER A 39 15.53 19.76 8.21
CA SER A 39 14.14 19.64 7.75
C SER A 39 13.98 19.93 6.26
N GLN A 40 14.71 20.92 5.73
CA GLN A 40 14.69 21.25 4.30
C GLN A 40 15.31 20.11 3.49
N VAL A 41 16.41 19.52 3.95
CA VAL A 41 17.02 18.33 3.31
C VAL A 41 16.02 17.17 3.28
N PHE A 42 15.32 16.90 4.40
CA PHE A 42 14.33 15.82 4.45
C PHE A 42 13.17 16.03 3.46
N PHE A 43 12.51 17.18 3.49
CA PHE A 43 11.33 17.42 2.65
C PHE A 43 11.66 17.75 1.19
N LYS A 44 12.80 18.37 0.89
CA LYS A 44 13.16 18.82 -0.47
C LYS A 44 14.13 17.89 -1.20
N VAL A 45 14.87 17.04 -0.50
CA VAL A 45 15.83 16.10 -1.11
C VAL A 45 15.41 14.66 -0.85
N THR A 46 15.29 14.27 0.41
CA THR A 46 15.04 12.87 0.78
C THR A 46 13.66 12.36 0.31
N ILE A 47 12.58 13.07 0.61
CA ILE A 47 11.21 12.65 0.20
C ILE A 47 11.05 12.59 -1.32
N PRO A 48 11.44 13.61 -2.11
CA PRO A 48 11.33 13.54 -3.57
C PRO A 48 12.10 12.38 -4.19
N LEU A 49 13.30 12.08 -3.69
CA LEU A 49 14.11 10.94 -4.15
C LEU A 49 13.54 9.59 -3.69
N LEU A 50 12.87 9.54 -2.54
CA LEU A 50 12.14 8.36 -2.06
C LEU A 50 10.79 8.13 -2.76
N LYS A 51 10.28 9.11 -3.52
CA LYS A 51 8.97 9.03 -4.16
C LYS A 51 8.68 7.72 -4.91
N PRO A 52 9.58 7.11 -5.70
CA PRO A 52 9.33 5.79 -6.33
C PRO A 52 9.11 4.66 -5.32
N TYR A 53 9.78 4.69 -4.17
CA TYR A 53 9.60 3.70 -3.10
C TYR A 53 8.29 3.94 -2.34
N ILE A 54 7.96 5.21 -2.05
CA ILE A 54 6.68 5.59 -1.45
C ILE A 54 5.53 5.12 -2.33
N LEU A 55 5.63 5.37 -3.64
CA LEU A 55 4.71 4.93 -4.68
C LEU A 55 4.45 3.42 -4.64
N PHE A 56 5.53 2.64 -4.60
CA PHE A 56 5.45 1.19 -4.57
C PHE A 56 4.79 0.70 -3.28
N CYS A 57 5.25 1.20 -2.13
CA CYS A 57 4.70 0.85 -0.82
C CYS A 57 3.24 1.25 -0.67
N SER A 58 2.84 2.45 -1.12
CA SER A 58 1.44 2.93 -1.05
C SER A 58 0.53 2.09 -1.93
N THR A 59 0.97 1.73 -3.14
CA THR A 59 0.20 0.88 -4.04
C THR A 59 0.01 -0.52 -3.45
N MET A 60 1.10 -1.15 -3.01
CA MET A 60 1.06 -2.49 -2.42
C MET A 60 0.23 -2.54 -1.13
N SER A 61 0.40 -1.56 -0.24
CA SER A 61 -0.39 -1.48 1.01
C SER A 61 -1.87 -1.26 0.75
N SER A 62 -2.22 -0.46 -0.26
CA SER A 62 -3.63 -0.25 -0.62
C SER A 62 -4.27 -1.53 -1.17
N ILE A 63 -3.57 -2.26 -2.04
CA ILE A 63 -4.03 -3.55 -2.56
C ILE A 63 -4.21 -4.55 -1.42
N ALA A 64 -3.25 -4.62 -0.50
CA ALA A 64 -3.30 -5.50 0.67
C ALA A 64 -4.46 -5.14 1.61
N ALA A 65 -4.74 -3.86 1.82
CA ALA A 65 -5.84 -3.40 2.65
C ALA A 65 -7.20 -3.80 2.08
N LEU A 66 -7.37 -3.71 0.75
CA LEU A 66 -8.60 -4.15 0.09
C LEU A 66 -8.77 -5.68 0.14
N ASN A 67 -7.67 -6.44 0.00
CA ASN A 67 -7.69 -7.90 -0.01
C ASN A 67 -7.48 -8.53 1.37
N VAL A 68 -7.81 -7.83 2.44
CA VAL A 68 -7.69 -8.35 3.80
C VAL A 68 -8.73 -9.45 4.05
N PHE A 69 -8.23 -10.69 4.12
CA PHE A 69 -9.05 -11.89 4.32
C PHE A 69 -8.52 -12.73 5.48
N GLY A 70 -7.26 -13.18 5.39
CA GLY A 70 -6.69 -14.14 6.33
C GLY A 70 -6.73 -13.67 7.78
N GLU A 71 -6.42 -12.40 8.03
CA GLU A 71 -6.46 -11.81 9.38
C GLU A 71 -7.88 -11.80 9.95
N ILE A 72 -8.85 -11.40 9.14
CA ILE A 72 -10.24 -11.27 9.58
C ILE A 72 -10.85 -12.66 9.80
N TYR A 73 -10.58 -13.58 8.89
CA TYR A 73 -11.04 -14.96 8.98
C TYR A 73 -10.46 -15.68 10.22
N ALA A 74 -9.16 -15.52 10.48
CA ALA A 74 -8.52 -16.16 11.63
C ALA A 74 -8.97 -15.60 12.97
N MET A 75 -9.23 -14.29 13.06
CA MET A 75 -9.51 -13.64 14.35
C MET A 75 -11.00 -13.50 14.65
N THR A 76 -11.82 -13.14 13.67
CA THR A 76 -13.20 -12.67 13.89
C THR A 76 -14.23 -13.39 13.04
N LYS A 77 -13.83 -13.98 11.91
CA LYS A 77 -14.74 -14.55 10.90
C LYS A 77 -15.85 -13.58 10.44
N GLY A 78 -15.57 -12.27 10.47
CA GLY A 78 -16.55 -11.23 10.15
C GLY A 78 -17.40 -10.74 11.32
N GLY A 79 -17.24 -11.28 12.54
CA GLY A 79 -18.03 -10.90 13.72
C GLY A 79 -17.46 -9.75 14.57
N PRO A 80 -18.23 -9.30 15.59
CA PRO A 80 -19.60 -9.70 15.92
C PRO A 80 -20.63 -9.05 14.98
N VAL A 81 -21.71 -9.75 14.64
CA VAL A 81 -22.83 -9.25 13.81
C VAL A 81 -22.35 -8.55 12.52
N HIS A 82 -21.52 -9.24 11.72
CA HIS A 82 -20.97 -8.71 10.46
C HIS A 82 -20.11 -7.43 10.59
N ALA A 83 -19.77 -6.99 11.81
CA ALA A 83 -19.07 -5.72 12.03
C ALA A 83 -17.65 -5.67 11.41
N THR A 84 -17.03 -6.82 11.18
CA THR A 84 -15.71 -6.92 10.53
C THR A 84 -15.79 -7.62 9.18
N GLU A 85 -16.99 -7.85 8.65
CA GLU A 85 -17.17 -8.53 7.37
C GLU A 85 -16.57 -7.70 6.24
N THR A 86 -15.59 -8.28 5.56
CA THR A 86 -15.05 -7.73 4.30
C THR A 86 -15.63 -8.49 3.12
N MET A 87 -15.46 -7.93 1.93
CA MET A 87 -15.90 -8.59 0.70
C MET A 87 -15.30 -9.99 0.55
N GLY A 88 -14.06 -10.21 1.00
CA GLY A 88 -13.44 -11.53 1.03
C GLY A 88 -14.17 -12.52 1.94
N ILE A 89 -14.60 -12.09 3.14
CA ILE A 89 -15.40 -12.93 4.06
C ILE A 89 -16.78 -13.20 3.46
N PHE A 90 -17.42 -12.18 2.88
CA PHE A 90 -18.72 -12.33 2.24
C PHE A 90 -18.70 -13.38 1.12
N ILE A 91 -17.71 -13.29 0.22
CA ILE A 91 -17.53 -14.25 -0.88
C ILE A 91 -17.27 -15.66 -0.32
N TYR A 92 -16.43 -15.77 0.71
CA TYR A 92 -16.12 -17.04 1.34
C TYR A 92 -17.37 -17.70 1.95
N ASN A 93 -18.13 -16.95 2.75
CA ASN A 93 -19.35 -17.47 3.40
C ASN A 93 -20.37 -17.91 2.34
N ARG A 94 -20.58 -17.11 1.29
CA ARG A 94 -21.50 -17.47 0.20
C ARG A 94 -21.07 -18.73 -0.55
N ALA A 95 -19.77 -18.94 -0.75
CA ALA A 95 -19.25 -20.08 -1.48
C ALA A 95 -19.26 -21.35 -0.65
N PHE A 96 -18.81 -21.29 0.60
CA PHE A 96 -18.49 -22.47 1.41
C PHE A 96 -19.47 -22.76 2.55
N GLU A 97 -20.18 -21.75 3.06
CA GLU A 97 -21.23 -21.97 4.07
C GLU A 97 -22.61 -22.14 3.42
N TYR A 98 -22.97 -21.25 2.49
CA TYR A 98 -24.27 -21.26 1.82
C TYR A 98 -24.29 -22.09 0.53
N LEU A 99 -23.14 -22.57 0.06
CA LEU A 99 -22.99 -23.35 -1.19
C LEU A 99 -23.53 -22.64 -2.45
N GLN A 100 -23.58 -21.30 -2.41
CA GLN A 100 -24.04 -20.45 -3.51
C GLN A 100 -22.87 -20.02 -4.41
N PHE A 101 -22.22 -20.99 -5.06
CA PHE A 101 -21.01 -20.75 -5.86
C PHE A 101 -21.22 -19.75 -7.00
N GLY A 102 -22.35 -19.82 -7.72
CA GLY A 102 -22.65 -18.89 -8.82
C GLY A 102 -22.72 -17.43 -8.37
N TYR A 103 -23.41 -17.18 -7.25
CA TYR A 103 -23.52 -15.84 -6.67
C TYR A 103 -22.17 -15.35 -6.12
N SER A 104 -21.42 -16.23 -5.47
CA SER A 104 -20.10 -15.92 -4.91
C SER A 104 -19.09 -15.54 -6.01
N ASN A 105 -19.09 -16.28 -7.12
CA ASN A 105 -18.24 -15.99 -8.26
C ASN A 105 -18.59 -14.65 -8.91
N ALA A 106 -19.87 -14.34 -9.08
CA ALA A 106 -20.31 -13.04 -9.59
C ALA A 106 -19.82 -11.88 -8.68
N ALA A 107 -19.97 -12.05 -7.36
CA ALA A 107 -19.48 -11.09 -6.37
C ALA A 107 -17.94 -10.94 -6.42
N ALA A 108 -17.19 -12.04 -6.58
CA ALA A 108 -15.74 -12.03 -6.68
C ALA A 108 -15.23 -11.31 -7.94
N VAL A 109 -15.88 -11.54 -9.09
CA VAL A 109 -15.54 -10.85 -10.34
C VAL A 109 -15.78 -9.34 -10.22
N LEU A 110 -16.93 -8.93 -9.68
CA LEU A 110 -17.22 -7.51 -9.43
C LEU A 110 -16.21 -6.88 -8.48
N PHE A 111 -15.85 -7.58 -7.40
CA PHE A 111 -14.85 -7.09 -6.46
C PHE A 111 -13.47 -6.95 -7.11
N SER A 112 -13.08 -7.87 -7.99
CA SER A 112 -11.84 -7.78 -8.76
C SER A 112 -11.77 -6.50 -9.60
N PHE A 113 -12.87 -6.14 -10.28
CA PHE A 113 -12.93 -4.87 -11.02
C PHE A 113 -12.76 -3.65 -10.12
N VAL A 114 -13.36 -3.66 -8.92
CA VAL A 114 -13.19 -2.57 -7.94
C VAL A 114 -11.73 -2.47 -7.49
N VAL A 115 -11.08 -3.59 -7.20
CA VAL A 115 -9.66 -3.63 -6.80
C VAL A 115 -8.76 -3.13 -7.93
N ILE A 116 -9.01 -3.54 -9.17
CA ILE A 116 -8.25 -3.08 -10.34
C ILE A 116 -8.44 -1.58 -10.55
N ALA A 117 -9.67 -1.08 -10.51
CA ALA A 117 -9.97 0.35 -10.64
C ALA A 117 -9.27 1.17 -9.56
N PHE A 118 -9.32 0.73 -8.30
CA PHE A 118 -8.62 1.38 -7.19
C PHE A 118 -7.10 1.35 -7.37
N SER A 119 -6.55 0.21 -7.81
CA SER A 119 -5.11 0.05 -8.03
C SER A 119 -4.60 0.97 -9.14
N LEU A 120 -5.34 1.09 -10.24
CA LEU A 120 -5.03 2.01 -11.33
C LEU A 120 -5.12 3.47 -10.88
N LEU A 121 -6.12 3.82 -10.08
CA LEU A 121 -6.25 5.15 -9.50
C LEU A 121 -5.05 5.49 -8.60
N ASN A 122 -4.66 4.55 -7.72
CA ASN A 122 -3.51 4.72 -6.85
C ASN A 122 -2.23 4.91 -7.68
N PHE A 123 -2.01 4.04 -8.68
CA PHE A 123 -0.87 4.15 -9.57
C PHE A 123 -0.83 5.49 -10.31
N TYR A 124 -1.97 5.97 -10.82
CA TYR A 124 -2.06 7.24 -11.55
C TYR A 124 -1.80 8.44 -10.65
N LEU A 125 -2.42 8.52 -9.46
CA LEU A 125 -2.27 9.63 -8.52
C LEU A 125 -0.82 9.83 -8.07
N PHE A 126 -0.09 8.73 -7.88
CA PHE A 126 1.25 8.79 -7.34
C PHE A 126 2.34 8.78 -8.42
N ARG A 127 2.00 8.56 -9.72
CA ARG A 127 2.94 8.30 -10.84
C ARG A 127 4.01 9.37 -11.07
N GLU A 128 3.75 10.63 -10.69
CA GLU A 128 4.58 11.78 -11.05
C GLU A 128 5.83 11.94 -10.17
N GLY A 129 6.65 10.90 -9.98
CA GLY A 129 7.78 10.95 -9.06
C GLY A 129 8.98 10.09 -9.40
N GLY A 130 10.19 10.64 -9.19
CA GLY A 130 11.47 9.99 -9.42
C GLY A 130 12.51 10.96 -9.98
N LEU A 131 13.72 10.47 -10.27
CA LEU A 131 14.87 11.24 -10.78
C LEU A 131 14.56 12.09 -12.02
N LYS A 132 13.51 11.76 -12.79
CA LYS A 132 13.00 12.61 -13.87
C LYS A 132 12.64 14.04 -13.44
N SER A 133 12.31 14.26 -12.16
CA SER A 133 12.03 15.59 -11.61
C SER A 133 13.29 16.44 -11.34
N TYR A 134 14.48 15.85 -11.34
CA TYR A 134 15.75 16.55 -11.05
C TYR A 134 16.63 16.74 -12.29
N TYR A 135 16.35 16.00 -13.37
CA TYR A 135 17.01 16.11 -14.68
C TYR A 135 16.17 16.81 -15.75
N ALA A 136 14.96 17.28 -15.41
CA ALA A 136 14.10 18.09 -16.28
C ALA A 136 14.13 19.55 -15.78
#